data_AF-A0AAD7W223-F1
#
_entry.id   AF-A0AAD7W223-F1
#
_cell.length_a   1.000
_cell.length_b   1.000
_cell.length_c   1.000
_cell.angle_alpha   90.00
_cell.angle_beta   90.00
_cell.angle_gamma   90.00
#
_symmetry.space_group_name_H-M   'P 1'
#
loop_
_entity.id
_entity.type
_entity.pdbx_description
1 polymer ?
#
loop_
_entity_poly.entity_id
_entity_poly.type
_entity_poly.pdbx_seq_one_letter_code
_entity_poly.pdbx_strand_id
1 'polypeptide(L)'
;MNIASKAGIVMALSQRLLEFVSEDKIDMTKLRDQKTNKAQSKGVGKQFKRIAASLKKEKECEVKNPALSLCEEGKNICDLLKKELANRSRVESCHQEDIAAAIRDLVEKVGSNQFVKARLELQKGCQEAQKGILELVQRNREEFDEKIDKRIDSINHNLKSVLPTPSREEQKAIEDTVHKAPQEILKEITAEDADQFC
;
A
#
# COMPACT_ATOMS: atom_id res chain seq x y z
N MET A 1 13.90 -0.57 -6.20
CA MET A 1 12.83 -0.41 -5.19
C MET A 1 13.57 -0.32 -3.87
N ASN A 2 13.55 0.83 -3.17
CA ASN A 2 14.47 1.07 -2.03
C ASN A 2 14.38 -0.08 -1.01
N ILE A 3 15.54 -0.51 -0.49
CA ILE A 3 15.71 -1.46 0.61
C ILE A 3 14.64 -1.26 1.70
N ALA A 4 14.42 -0.03 2.20
CA ALA A 4 13.43 0.30 3.24
C ALA A 4 12.00 -0.17 2.94
N SER A 5 11.58 -0.19 1.67
CA SER A 5 10.25 -0.68 1.28
C SER A 5 10.05 -2.18 1.54
N LYS A 6 11.14 -2.95 1.64
CA LYS A 6 11.11 -4.41 1.88
C LYS A 6 11.10 -4.76 3.36
N ALA A 7 11.24 -3.78 4.26
CA ALA A 7 11.28 -4.03 5.70
C ALA A 7 10.00 -4.64 6.25
N GLY A 8 8.84 -4.22 5.74
CA GLY A 8 7.57 -4.84 6.13
C GLY A 8 7.52 -6.33 5.78
N ILE A 9 8.11 -6.73 4.66
CA ILE A 9 8.14 -8.13 4.23
C ILE A 9 9.07 -8.94 5.15
N VAL A 10 10.28 -8.45 5.44
CA VAL A 10 11.22 -9.14 6.34
C VAL A 10 10.63 -9.28 7.75
N MET A 11 9.94 -8.25 8.24
CA MET A 11 9.22 -8.30 9.52
C MET A 11 8.12 -9.35 9.51
N ALA A 12 7.26 -9.36 8.49
CA ALA A 12 6.19 -10.35 8.36
C ALA A 12 6.72 -11.79 8.26
N LEU A 13 7.84 -12.02 7.55
CA LEU A 13 8.47 -13.33 7.49
C LEU A 13 9.02 -13.78 8.83
N SER A 14 9.60 -12.87 9.59
CA SER A 14 10.16 -13.15 10.92
C SER A 14 9.03 -13.46 11.91
N GLN A 15 7.94 -12.70 11.88
CA GLN A 15 6.72 -12.98 12.65
C GLN A 15 6.11 -14.33 12.29
N ARG A 16 6.11 -14.70 11.01
CA ARG A 16 5.62 -16.02 10.59
C ARG A 16 6.43 -17.17 11.17
N LEU A 17 7.72 -16.97 11.49
CA LEU A 17 8.50 -18.01 12.17
C LEU A 17 8.02 -18.25 13.61
N LEU A 18 7.44 -17.24 14.28
CA LEU A 18 6.84 -17.41 15.61
C LEU A 18 5.62 -18.34 15.59
N GLU A 19 4.94 -18.47 14.45
CA GLU A 19 3.82 -19.42 14.34
C GLU A 19 4.27 -20.86 14.61
N PHE A 20 5.55 -21.19 14.39
CA PHE A 20 6.12 -22.50 14.66
C PHE A 20 6.62 -22.68 16.09
N VAL A 21 6.43 -21.70 16.97
CA VAL A 21 6.85 -21.73 18.37
C VAL A 21 5.61 -21.77 19.26
N SER A 22 5.57 -22.71 20.19
CA SER A 22 4.54 -22.83 21.23
C SER A 22 5.24 -22.85 22.59
N GLU A 23 4.97 -21.84 23.41
CA GLU A 23 5.77 -21.54 24.61
C GLU A 23 7.25 -21.48 24.21
N ASP A 24 8.13 -22.29 24.80
CA ASP A 24 9.57 -22.33 24.52
C ASP A 24 10.01 -23.42 23.55
N LYS A 25 9.07 -24.10 22.88
CA LYS A 25 9.39 -25.25 22.01
C LYS A 25 8.83 -25.10 20.61
N ILE A 26 9.39 -25.88 19.70
CA ILE A 26 8.93 -25.93 18.32
C ILE A 26 7.63 -26.73 18.23
N ASP A 27 6.59 -26.09 17.71
CA ASP A 27 5.32 -26.74 17.40
C ASP A 27 5.48 -27.59 16.14
N MET A 28 5.82 -28.86 16.35
CA MET A 28 6.03 -29.83 15.27
C MET A 28 4.76 -30.07 14.44
N THR A 29 3.56 -29.81 14.99
CA THR A 29 2.30 -29.97 14.24
C THR A 29 2.12 -28.85 13.21
N LYS A 30 2.53 -27.64 13.57
CA LYS A 30 2.53 -26.48 12.66
C LYS A 30 3.73 -26.48 11.72
N LEU A 31 4.89 -26.96 12.19
CA LEU A 31 6.09 -27.04 11.37
C LEU A 31 5.98 -28.12 10.29
N ARG A 32 5.31 -29.24 10.55
CA ARG A 32 5.18 -30.35 9.60
C ARG A 32 4.01 -30.13 8.65
N ASP A 33 4.29 -30.15 7.35
CA ASP A 33 3.25 -30.29 6.32
C ASP A 33 2.73 -31.74 6.34
N GLN A 34 1.47 -31.94 6.72
CA GLN A 34 0.85 -33.27 6.82
C GLN A 34 0.78 -34.02 5.48
N LYS A 35 0.73 -33.31 4.35
CA LYS A 35 0.63 -33.90 3.00
C LYS A 35 2.00 -34.25 2.42
N THR A 36 2.99 -33.38 2.62
CA THR A 36 4.31 -33.52 1.98
C THR A 36 5.41 -33.99 2.93
N ASN A 37 5.13 -34.05 4.23
CA ASN A 37 6.06 -34.38 5.31
C ASN A 37 7.33 -33.50 5.32
N LYS A 38 7.22 -32.27 4.79
CA LYS A 38 8.31 -31.28 4.72
C LYS A 38 8.04 -30.15 5.72
N ALA A 39 9.10 -29.44 6.10
CA ALA A 39 8.98 -28.28 6.96
C ALA A 39 8.21 -27.15 6.23
N GLN A 40 7.15 -26.64 6.83
CA GLN A 40 6.38 -25.49 6.33
C GLN A 40 7.25 -24.22 6.26
N SER A 41 8.27 -24.12 7.11
CA SER A 41 9.30 -23.08 7.07
C SER A 41 10.08 -23.02 5.75
N LYS A 42 10.04 -24.06 4.91
CA LYS A 42 10.67 -24.06 3.57
C LYS A 42 10.17 -22.91 2.69
N GLY A 43 8.87 -22.58 2.79
CA GLY A 43 8.29 -21.45 2.07
C GLY A 43 8.88 -20.12 2.53
N VAL A 44 9.02 -19.95 3.86
CA VAL A 44 9.59 -18.76 4.50
C VAL A 44 11.06 -18.58 4.14
N GLY A 45 11.88 -19.65 4.23
CA GLY A 45 13.30 -19.59 3.86
C GLY A 45 13.55 -19.22 2.40
N LYS A 46 12.70 -19.68 1.48
CA LYS A 46 12.75 -19.24 0.06
C LYS A 46 12.47 -17.74 -0.08
N GLN A 47 11.56 -17.19 0.72
CA GLN A 47 11.24 -15.77 0.68
C GLN A 47 12.40 -14.92 1.22
N PHE A 48 13.02 -15.31 2.34
CA PHE A 48 14.25 -14.68 2.83
C PHE A 48 15.35 -14.67 1.76
N LYS A 49 15.59 -15.81 1.09
CA LYS A 49 16.56 -15.90 -0.02
C LYS A 49 16.23 -14.95 -1.17
N ARG A 50 14.95 -14.85 -1.57
CA ARG A 50 14.51 -13.94 -2.65
C ARG A 50 14.71 -12.49 -2.27
N ILE A 51 14.38 -12.11 -1.04
CA ILE A 51 14.57 -10.75 -0.55
C ILE A 51 16.05 -10.42 -0.50
N ALA A 52 16.88 -11.29 0.09
CA ALA A 52 18.34 -11.11 0.13
C ALA A 52 18.93 -10.92 -1.29
N ALA A 53 18.51 -11.72 -2.26
CA ALA A 53 18.94 -11.57 -3.65
C ALA A 53 18.47 -10.24 -4.28
N SER A 54 17.28 -9.76 -3.91
CA SER A 54 16.80 -8.43 -4.33
C SER A 54 17.59 -7.31 -3.67
N LEU A 55 17.92 -7.41 -2.38
CA LEU A 55 18.68 -6.41 -1.63
C LEU A 55 20.10 -6.27 -2.20
N LYS A 56 20.75 -7.38 -2.59
CA LYS A 56 22.08 -7.36 -3.20
C LYS A 56 22.16 -6.52 -4.48
N LYS A 57 21.06 -6.43 -5.25
CA LYS A 57 20.98 -5.66 -6.51
C LYS A 57 20.76 -4.16 -6.30
N GLU A 58 20.30 -3.75 -5.12
CA GLU A 58 20.08 -2.34 -4.82
C GLU A 58 21.43 -1.65 -4.53
N LYS A 59 21.46 -0.33 -4.71
CA LYS A 59 22.65 0.50 -4.47
C LYS A 59 23.10 0.37 -3.01
N GLU A 60 24.39 0.59 -2.76
CA GLU A 60 24.91 0.61 -1.39
C GLU A 60 24.26 1.71 -0.56
N CYS A 61 23.85 1.35 0.65
CA CYS A 61 23.31 2.27 1.65
C CYS A 61 23.54 1.70 3.05
N GLU A 62 23.46 2.54 4.07
CA GLU A 62 23.70 2.17 5.46
C GLU A 62 22.90 0.94 5.93
N VAL A 63 21.62 0.86 5.53
CA VAL A 63 20.71 -0.23 5.96
C VAL A 63 20.85 -1.53 5.18
N LYS A 64 21.69 -1.59 4.13
CA LYS A 64 21.79 -2.75 3.24
C LYS A 64 22.39 -3.96 3.95
N ASN A 65 23.54 -3.78 4.59
CA ASN A 65 24.24 -4.86 5.27
C ASN A 65 23.45 -5.41 6.48
N PRO A 66 22.87 -4.58 7.36
CA PRO A 66 21.96 -5.05 8.39
C PRO A 66 20.79 -5.87 7.83
N ALA A 67 20.15 -5.39 6.75
CA ALA A 67 19.02 -6.11 6.13
C ALA A 67 19.45 -7.46 5.54
N LEU A 68 20.65 -7.57 4.97
CA LEU A 68 21.21 -8.83 4.47
C LEU A 68 21.51 -9.80 5.61
N SER A 69 22.08 -9.33 6.72
CA SER A 69 22.32 -10.15 7.92
C SER A 69 21.04 -10.80 8.41
N LEU A 70 19.98 -9.99 8.59
CA LEU A 70 18.67 -10.46 9.04
C LEU A 70 18.07 -11.52 8.11
N CYS A 71 18.24 -11.34 6.79
CA CYS A 71 17.74 -12.32 5.82
C CYS A 71 18.53 -13.65 5.87
N GLU A 72 19.84 -13.59 6.08
CA GLU A 72 20.65 -14.82 6.24
C GLU A 72 20.38 -15.50 7.59
N GLU A 73 20.21 -14.75 8.67
CA GLU A 73 19.76 -15.26 9.98
C GLU A 73 18.42 -16.00 9.86
N GLY A 74 17.41 -15.37 9.24
CA GLY A 74 16.10 -16.00 9.01
C GLY A 74 16.17 -17.24 8.12
N LYS A 75 17.06 -17.25 7.12
CA LYS A 75 17.32 -18.44 6.29
C LYS A 75 17.97 -19.56 7.10
N ASN A 76 18.97 -19.25 7.93
CA ASN A 76 19.66 -20.22 8.76
C ASN A 76 18.69 -20.87 9.76
N ILE A 77 17.81 -20.09 10.38
CA ILE A 77 16.74 -20.60 11.25
C ILE A 77 15.82 -21.56 10.49
N CYS A 78 15.43 -21.23 9.25
CA CYS A 78 14.62 -22.15 8.43
C CYS A 78 15.34 -23.47 8.15
N ASP A 79 16.66 -23.44 7.95
CA ASP A 79 17.49 -24.64 7.76
C ASP A 79 17.64 -25.45 9.06
N LEU A 80 17.73 -24.79 10.22
CA LEU A 80 17.70 -25.45 11.54
C LEU A 80 16.37 -26.15 11.78
N LEU A 81 15.24 -25.48 11.55
CA LEU A 81 13.90 -26.07 11.64
C LEU A 81 13.75 -27.30 10.72
N LYS A 82 14.35 -27.26 9.53
CA LYS A 82 14.34 -28.39 8.60
C LYS A 82 15.16 -29.58 9.15
N LYS A 83 16.31 -29.32 9.79
CA LYS A 83 17.14 -30.36 10.42
C LYS A 83 16.43 -30.96 11.62
N GLU A 84 15.78 -30.13 12.45
CA GLU A 84 15.00 -30.56 13.60
C GLU A 84 13.85 -31.49 13.18
N LEU A 85 13.17 -31.18 12.07
CA LEU A 85 12.14 -32.07 11.51
C LEU A 85 12.71 -33.41 11.02
N ALA A 86 13.95 -33.43 10.53
CA ALA A 86 14.61 -34.64 10.02
C ALA A 86 15.21 -35.50 11.15
N ASN A 87 15.48 -34.89 12.31
CA ASN A 87 16.02 -35.60 13.46
C ASN A 87 14.94 -36.50 14.07
N ARG A 88 15.20 -37.82 14.09
CA ARG A 88 14.26 -38.83 14.60
C ARG A 88 14.52 -39.17 16.08
N SER A 89 15.61 -38.70 16.68
CA SER A 89 15.88 -38.89 18.10
C SER A 89 15.09 -37.88 18.92
N ARG A 90 14.26 -38.37 19.83
CA ARG A 90 13.28 -37.60 20.62
C ARG A 90 13.89 -36.71 21.73
N VAL A 91 15.16 -36.35 21.64
CA VAL A 91 15.96 -35.73 22.71
C VAL A 91 17.01 -34.89 21.98
N GLU A 92 17.02 -33.55 22.05
CA GLU A 92 17.24 -32.74 23.24
C GLU A 92 16.30 -31.52 23.26
N SER A 93 15.54 -31.32 24.33
CA SER A 93 14.68 -30.13 24.49
C SER A 93 15.45 -28.81 24.33
N CYS A 94 16.75 -28.83 24.67
CA CYS A 94 17.69 -27.71 24.51
C CYS A 94 17.70 -27.17 23.08
N HIS A 95 17.77 -28.02 22.05
CA HIS A 95 17.84 -27.56 20.67
C HIS A 95 16.57 -26.86 20.20
N GLN A 96 15.41 -27.28 20.71
CA GLN A 96 14.13 -26.65 20.38
C GLN A 96 14.00 -25.29 21.06
N GLU A 97 14.43 -25.21 22.31
CA GLU A 97 14.50 -23.96 23.09
C GLU A 97 15.48 -22.97 22.45
N ASP A 98 16.64 -23.42 21.98
CA ASP A 98 17.62 -22.60 21.26
C ASP A 98 17.06 -22.06 19.95
N ILE A 99 16.37 -22.89 19.15
CA ILE A 99 15.74 -22.44 17.90
C ILE A 99 14.60 -21.47 18.20
N ALA A 100 13.78 -21.72 19.22
CA ALA A 100 12.71 -20.82 19.63
C ALA A 100 13.27 -19.46 20.10
N ALA A 101 14.34 -19.47 20.89
CA ALA A 101 15.05 -18.27 21.32
C ALA A 101 15.63 -17.51 20.11
N ALA A 102 16.28 -18.19 19.16
CA ALA A 102 16.79 -17.57 17.94
C ALA A 102 15.68 -16.93 17.08
N ILE A 103 14.49 -17.53 17.02
CA ILE A 103 13.34 -16.95 16.32
C ILE A 103 12.90 -15.64 17.01
N ARG A 104 12.79 -15.64 18.34
CA ARG A 104 12.39 -14.44 19.10
C ARG A 104 13.42 -13.32 18.98
N ASP A 105 14.69 -13.66 19.10
CA ASP A 105 15.81 -12.73 18.92
C ASP A 105 15.80 -12.13 17.50
N LEU A 106 15.56 -12.93 16.46
CA LEU A 106 15.38 -12.40 15.10
C LEU A 106 14.22 -11.39 15.04
N VAL A 107 13.06 -11.70 15.63
CA VAL A 107 11.91 -10.80 15.60
C VAL A 107 12.20 -9.49 16.33
N GLU A 108 12.84 -9.55 17.48
CA GLU A 108 13.25 -8.38 18.26
C GLU A 108 14.27 -7.53 17.50
N LYS A 109 15.30 -8.16 16.93
CA LYS A 109 16.30 -7.49 16.08
C LYS A 109 15.65 -6.82 14.89
N VAL A 110 14.74 -7.49 14.19
CA VAL A 110 14.04 -6.91 13.04
C VAL A 110 13.20 -5.71 13.48
N GLY A 111 12.50 -5.80 14.61
CA GLY A 111 11.67 -4.72 15.15
C GLY A 111 12.45 -3.48 15.62
N SER A 112 13.67 -3.67 16.13
CA SER A 112 14.52 -2.60 16.66
C SER A 112 15.53 -2.04 15.64
N ASN A 113 15.66 -2.67 14.47
CA ASN A 113 16.70 -2.34 13.50
C ASN A 113 16.54 -0.94 12.87
N GLN A 114 17.66 -0.32 12.48
CA GLN A 114 17.73 0.83 11.59
C GLN A 114 16.89 0.64 10.31
N PHE A 115 16.77 -0.60 9.84
CA PHE A 115 15.94 -0.96 8.70
C PHE A 115 14.46 -0.59 8.87
N VAL A 116 13.89 -0.77 10.07
CA VAL A 116 12.50 -0.37 10.36
C VAL A 116 12.38 1.14 10.51
N LYS A 117 13.39 1.79 11.11
CA LYS A 117 13.44 3.26 11.21
C LYS A 117 13.44 3.91 9.82
N ALA A 118 14.31 3.45 8.93
CA ALA A 118 14.35 3.90 7.53
C ALA A 118 13.03 3.67 6.79
N ARG A 119 12.29 2.60 7.10
CA ARG A 119 10.94 2.38 6.57
C ARG A 119 9.96 3.43 7.07
N LEU A 120 9.98 3.77 8.37
CA LEU A 120 9.08 4.77 8.96
C LEU A 120 9.34 6.16 8.37
N GLU A 121 10.61 6.54 8.22
CA GLU A 121 10.99 7.81 7.58
C GLU A 121 10.54 7.87 6.13
N LEU A 122 10.76 6.80 5.35
CA LEU A 122 10.26 6.71 3.99
C LEU A 122 8.74 6.84 3.93
N GLN A 123 8.03 6.15 4.82
CA GLN A 123 6.57 6.20 4.90
C GLN A 123 6.08 7.63 5.19
N LYS A 124 6.71 8.33 6.13
CA LYS A 124 6.39 9.72 6.46
C LYS A 124 6.61 10.63 5.25
N GLY A 125 7.77 10.53 4.59
CA GLY A 125 8.05 11.30 3.38
C GLY A 125 7.07 11.04 2.24
N CYS A 126 6.62 9.79 2.05
CA CYS A 126 5.58 9.46 1.08
C CYS A 126 4.23 10.10 1.43
N GLN A 127 3.84 10.11 2.71
CA GLN A 127 2.59 10.75 3.15
C GLN A 127 2.62 12.27 2.96
N GLU A 128 3.75 12.91 3.29
CA GLU A 128 3.96 14.35 3.08
C GLU A 128 3.91 14.69 1.58
N ALA A 129 4.60 13.91 0.74
CA ALA A 129 4.56 14.09 -0.71
C ALA A 129 3.14 13.90 -1.28
N GLN A 130 2.41 12.87 -0.82
CA GLN A 130 1.03 12.63 -1.24
C GLN A 130 0.12 13.82 -0.88
N LYS A 131 0.26 14.34 0.33
CA LYS A 131 -0.49 15.52 0.79
C LYS A 131 -0.15 16.74 -0.08
N GLY A 132 1.14 17.02 -0.31
CA GLY A 132 1.56 18.16 -1.14
C GLY A 132 1.08 18.06 -2.59
N ILE A 133 1.07 16.86 -3.18
CA ILE A 133 0.51 16.62 -4.51
C ILE A 133 -0.99 16.89 -4.52
N LEU A 134 -1.73 16.42 -3.52
CA LEU A 134 -3.17 16.65 -3.43
C LEU A 134 -3.50 18.14 -3.32
N GLU A 135 -2.79 18.88 -2.45
CA GLU A 135 -2.94 20.33 -2.30
C GLU A 135 -2.63 21.07 -3.60
N LEU A 136 -1.58 20.66 -4.33
CA LEU A 136 -1.24 21.25 -5.63
C LEU A 136 -2.34 21.03 -6.67
N VAL A 137 -2.88 19.81 -6.75
CA VAL A 137 -3.96 19.48 -7.69
C VAL A 137 -5.23 20.28 -7.38
N GLN A 138 -5.58 20.41 -6.09
CA GLN A 138 -6.72 21.22 -5.66
C GLN A 138 -6.54 22.70 -6.04
N ARG A 139 -5.38 23.28 -5.73
CA ARG A 139 -5.08 24.67 -6.11
C ARG A 139 -5.13 24.89 -7.61
N ASN A 140 -4.54 23.98 -8.40
CA ASN A 140 -4.57 24.08 -9.85
C ASN A 140 -6.00 24.02 -10.40
N ARG A 141 -6.87 23.22 -9.78
CA ARG A 141 -8.29 23.16 -10.14
C ARG A 141 -8.98 24.49 -9.85
N GLU A 142 -8.83 25.01 -8.64
CA GLU A 142 -9.42 26.29 -8.24
C GLU A 142 -8.96 27.44 -9.14
N GLU A 143 -7.65 27.52 -9.42
CA GLU A 143 -7.10 28.53 -10.34
C GLU A 143 -7.63 28.39 -11.77
N PHE A 144 -7.90 27.16 -12.21
CA PHE A 144 -8.46 26.91 -13.53
C PHE A 144 -9.94 27.29 -13.60
N ASP A 145 -10.72 26.94 -12.59
CA ASP A 145 -12.13 27.29 -12.46
C ASP A 145 -12.29 28.82 -12.42
N GLU A 146 -11.48 29.54 -11.63
CA GLU A 146 -11.47 31.01 -11.62
C GLU A 146 -11.13 31.63 -12.99
N LYS A 147 -10.22 31.01 -13.75
CA LYS A 147 -9.87 31.48 -15.10
C LYS A 147 -11.01 31.25 -16.06
N ILE A 148 -11.75 30.16 -15.92
CA ILE A 148 -12.96 29.91 -16.72
C ILE A 148 -13.99 30.99 -16.42
N ASP A 149 -14.29 31.25 -15.15
CA ASP A 149 -15.29 32.25 -14.76
C ASP A 149 -14.94 33.64 -15.30
N LYS A 150 -13.69 34.07 -15.12
CA LYS A 150 -13.20 35.35 -15.68
C LYS A 150 -13.35 35.43 -17.20
N ARG A 151 -13.14 34.32 -17.92
CA ARG A 151 -13.32 34.26 -19.38
C ARG A 151 -14.79 34.34 -19.76
N ILE A 152 -15.67 33.65 -19.04
CA ILE A 152 -17.13 33.70 -19.25
C ILE A 152 -17.63 35.14 -19.05
N ASP A 153 -17.22 35.79 -17.97
CA ASP A 153 -17.58 37.18 -17.68
C ASP A 153 -17.11 38.13 -18.77
N SER A 154 -15.88 37.97 -19.25
CA SER A 154 -15.34 38.78 -20.36
C SER A 154 -16.13 38.57 -21.66
N ILE A 155 -16.44 37.32 -22.02
CA ILE A 155 -17.26 37.02 -23.20
C ILE A 155 -18.65 37.65 -23.06
N ASN A 156 -19.32 37.46 -21.92
CA ASN A 156 -20.64 38.01 -21.66
C ASN A 156 -20.65 39.54 -21.70
N HIS A 157 -19.62 40.19 -21.16
CA HIS A 157 -19.47 41.64 -21.21
C HIS A 157 -19.31 42.13 -22.66
N ASN A 158 -18.42 41.51 -23.43
CA ASN A 158 -18.16 41.87 -24.82
C ASN A 158 -19.37 41.59 -25.73
N LEU A 159 -20.12 40.53 -25.49
CA LEU A 159 -21.36 40.26 -26.23
C LEU A 159 -22.44 41.29 -25.89
N LYS A 160 -22.65 41.61 -24.60
CA LYS A 160 -23.62 42.62 -24.18
C LYS A 160 -23.36 44.00 -24.77
N SER A 161 -22.10 44.37 -25.02
CA SER A 161 -21.76 45.68 -25.59
C SER A 161 -22.02 45.79 -27.10
N VAL A 162 -22.01 44.67 -27.82
CA VAL A 162 -22.21 44.63 -29.28
C VAL A 162 -23.66 44.29 -29.65
N LEU A 163 -24.36 43.54 -28.80
CA LEU A 163 -25.74 43.14 -29.06
C LEU A 163 -26.71 44.31 -28.86
N PRO A 164 -27.67 44.54 -29.79
CA PRO A 164 -28.71 45.54 -29.60
C PRO A 164 -29.59 45.16 -28.41
N THR A 165 -30.08 46.16 -27.67
CA THR A 165 -31.00 45.93 -26.57
C THR A 165 -32.28 45.27 -27.10
N PRO A 166 -32.64 44.06 -26.64
CA PRO A 166 -33.85 43.39 -27.10
C PRO A 166 -35.08 44.19 -26.67
N SER A 167 -36.11 44.20 -27.53
CA SER A 167 -37.40 44.80 -27.21
C SER A 167 -38.09 44.06 -26.07
N ARG A 168 -39.13 44.68 -25.48
CA ARG A 168 -39.88 44.08 -24.36
C ARG A 168 -40.55 42.75 -24.74
N GLU A 169 -40.96 42.61 -25.99
CA GLU A 169 -41.56 41.37 -26.51
C GLU A 169 -40.49 40.28 -26.70
N GLU A 170 -39.32 40.64 -27.23
CA GLU A 170 -38.19 39.72 -27.37
C GLU A 170 -37.63 39.29 -26.01
N GLN A 171 -37.51 40.18 -25.03
CA GLN A 171 -37.11 39.83 -23.66
C GLN A 171 -38.06 38.81 -23.03
N LYS A 172 -39.38 39.02 -23.18
CA LYS A 172 -40.39 38.12 -22.65
C LYS A 172 -40.36 36.74 -23.33
N ALA A 173 -40.18 36.72 -24.66
CA ALA A 173 -40.02 35.48 -25.41
C ALA A 173 -38.74 34.71 -25.02
N ILE A 174 -37.64 35.42 -24.75
CA ILE A 174 -36.38 34.81 -24.29
C ILE A 174 -36.54 34.22 -22.88
N GLU A 175 -37.11 34.96 -21.92
CA GLU A 175 -37.35 34.47 -20.56
C GLU A 175 -38.25 33.22 -20.53
N ASP A 176 -39.36 33.25 -21.28
CA ASP A 176 -40.29 32.12 -21.35
C ASP A 176 -39.60 30.85 -21.91
N THR A 177 -38.68 31.02 -22.86
CA THR A 177 -37.94 29.90 -23.48
C THR A 177 -36.87 29.34 -22.55
N VAL A 178 -36.09 30.21 -21.88
CA VAL A 178 -35.03 29.80 -20.94
C VAL A 178 -35.60 29.10 -19.71
N HIS A 179 -36.81 29.45 -19.25
CA HIS A 179 -37.46 28.79 -18.12
C HIS A 179 -38.24 27.52 -18.50
N LYS A 180 -38.79 27.42 -19.72
CA LYS A 180 -39.42 26.17 -20.21
C LYS A 180 -38.42 25.07 -20.53
N ALA A 181 -37.31 25.38 -21.19
CA ALA A 181 -36.39 24.36 -21.71
C ALA A 181 -35.82 23.42 -20.62
N PRO A 182 -35.37 23.89 -19.44
CA PRO A 182 -34.90 23.00 -18.38
C PRO A 182 -36.01 22.11 -17.79
N GLN A 183 -37.25 22.59 -17.72
CA GLN A 183 -38.38 21.86 -17.14
C GLN A 183 -38.90 20.75 -18.06
N GLU A 184 -38.78 20.88 -19.38
CA GLU A 184 -39.15 19.82 -20.33
C GLU A 184 -38.04 18.77 -20.47
N ILE A 185 -36.76 19.18 -20.48
CA ILE A 185 -35.61 18.26 -20.51
C ILE A 185 -35.54 17.41 -19.23
N LEU A 186 -35.81 17.99 -18.06
CA LEU A 186 -35.84 17.24 -16.79
C LEU A 186 -37.01 16.24 -16.71
N LYS A 187 -38.12 16.46 -17.43
CA LYS A 187 -39.24 15.50 -17.48
C LYS A 187 -38.92 14.28 -18.34
N GLU A 188 -38.17 14.45 -19.44
CA GLU A 188 -37.76 13.32 -20.30
C GLU A 188 -36.75 12.40 -19.61
N ILE A 189 -35.80 12.94 -18.85
CA ILE A 189 -34.77 12.14 -18.14
C ILE A 189 -35.38 11.29 -16.99
N THR A 190 -36.50 11.73 -16.39
CA THR A 190 -37.09 11.01 -15.24
C THR A 190 -37.83 9.71 -15.57
N ALA A 191 -38.17 9.47 -16.84
CA ALA A 191 -38.93 8.28 -17.23
C ALA A 191 -38.06 7.12 -17.74
N GLU A 192 -36.88 7.39 -18.28
CA GLU A 192 -36.04 6.36 -18.92
C GLU A 192 -34.85 5.89 -18.05
N ASP A 193 -34.39 6.70 -17.08
CA ASP A 193 -33.19 6.37 -16.28
C ASP A 193 -33.49 5.73 -14.91
N ALA A 194 -34.76 5.55 -14.53
CA ALA A 194 -35.13 4.92 -13.25
C ALA A 194 -34.80 3.42 -13.18
N ASP A 195 -34.66 2.76 -14.34
CA ASP A 195 -34.38 1.32 -14.44
C ASP A 195 -32.89 0.99 -14.61
N GLN A 196 -32.00 1.98 -14.67
CA GLN A 196 -30.56 1.76 -14.90
C GLN A 196 -29.71 1.64 -13.62
N PHE A 197 -30.33 1.76 -12.44
CA PHE A 197 -29.68 1.66 -11.13
C PHE A 197 -30.19 0.51 -10.24
N CYS A 198 -30.81 -0.52 -10.83
CA CYS A 198 -31.04 -1.82 -10.17
C CYS A 198 -29.92 -2.81 -10.51
#